data_AF-A0A923TI27-F1
#
_entry.id   AF-A0A923TI27-F1
#
_cell.length_a   1.000
_cell.length_b   1.000
_cell.length_c   1.000
_cell.angle_alpha   90.00
_cell.angle_beta   90.00
_cell.angle_gamma   90.00
#
_symmetry.space_group_name_H-M   'P 1'
#
loop_
_entity.id
_entity.type
_entity.pdbx_description
1 polymer ?
#
loop_
_entity_poly.entity_id
_entity_poly.type
_entity_poly.pdbx_seq_one_letter_code
_entity_poly.pdbx_strand_id
1 'polypeptide(L)'
;MDVPFWAWLAVLAAIAVMLAVDLFAHRHAHVIAVREAAIWTLVWVACGVAFGALIWSVYGAELGQQYFAGYVIEKSLAVDNVFVWAIIFT
;
A
#
# COMPACT_ATOMS: atom_id res chain seq x y z
N MET A 1 -2.25 -0.59 -24.80
CA MET A 1 -1.32 0.45 -24.30
C MET A 1 0.02 -0.21 -24.11
N ASP A 2 1.04 0.24 -24.82
CA ASP A 2 2.40 -0.23 -24.61
C ASP A 2 2.98 0.54 -23.43
N VAL A 3 2.97 -0.09 -22.25
CA VAL A 3 3.60 0.49 -21.05
C VAL A 3 5.12 0.35 -21.25
N PRO A 4 5.88 1.46 -21.26
CA PRO A 4 7.31 1.41 -21.49
C PRO A 4 8.00 0.59 -20.40
N PHE A 5 9.04 -0.15 -20.77
CA PHE A 5 9.77 -1.02 -19.83
C PHE A 5 10.31 -0.26 -18.60
N TRP A 6 10.65 1.03 -18.76
CA TRP A 6 11.07 1.87 -17.64
C TRP A 6 10.00 2.01 -16.55
N ALA A 7 8.71 1.94 -16.90
CA ALA A 7 7.62 2.18 -15.95
C ALA A 7 7.47 0.96 -15.03
N TRP A 8 7.62 -0.24 -15.60
CA TRP A 8 7.73 -1.47 -14.81
C TRP A 8 8.92 -1.44 -13.87
N LEU A 9 10.08 -0.99 -14.35
CA LEU A 9 11.28 -0.88 -13.54
C LEU A 9 11.11 0.17 -12.42
N ALA A 10 10.45 1.29 -12.70
CA ALA A 10 10.13 2.32 -11.72
C ALA A 10 9.18 1.80 -10.63
N VAL A 11 8.14 1.06 -10.99
CA VAL A 11 7.21 0.44 -10.02
C VAL A 11 7.93 -0.60 -9.16
N LEU A 12 8.73 -1.48 -9.77
CA LEU A 12 9.51 -2.46 -9.03
C LEU A 12 10.51 -1.81 -8.08
N ALA A 13 11.19 -0.75 -8.53
CA ALA A 13 12.08 0.04 -7.68
C ALA A 13 11.32 0.68 -6.51
N ALA A 14 10.14 1.27 -6.76
CA ALA A 14 9.30 1.84 -5.70
C ALA A 14 8.89 0.79 -4.66
N ILE A 15 8.46 -0.40 -5.10
CA ILE A 15 8.13 -1.52 -4.20
C ILE A 15 9.36 -1.95 -3.38
N ALA A 16 10.53 -2.08 -4.02
CA ALA A 16 11.77 -2.45 -3.32
C ALA A 16 12.17 -1.41 -2.27
N VAL A 17 12.02 -0.11 -2.56
CA VAL A 17 12.26 0.96 -1.57
C VAL A 17 11.26 0.87 -0.43
N MET A 18 9.97 0.68 -0.71
CA MET A 18 8.94 0.53 0.34
C MET A 18 9.25 -0.66 1.26
N LEU A 19 9.63 -1.81 0.69
CA LEU A 19 10.04 -2.99 1.46
C LEU A 19 11.30 -2.73 2.31
N ALA A 20 12.30 -2.04 1.74
CA ALA A 20 13.49 -1.67 2.49
C ALA A 20 13.13 -0.75 3.66
N VAL A 21 12.32 0.28 3.44
CA VAL A 21 11.85 1.20 4.49
C VAL A 21 11.15 0.43 5.60
N ASP A 22 10.24 -0.47 5.26
CA ASP A 22 9.51 -1.27 6.25
C ASP A 22 10.45 -2.15 7.09
N LEU A 23 11.38 -2.85 6.43
CA LEU A 23 12.37 -3.71 7.08
C LEU A 23 13.31 -2.93 8.01
N PHE A 24 13.77 -1.75 7.59
CA PHE A 24 14.65 -0.90 8.39
C PHE A 24 13.90 -0.23 9.54
N ALA A 25 12.66 0.20 9.33
CA ALA A 25 11.87 0.87 10.36
C ALA A 25 11.48 -0.09 11.50
N HIS A 26 11.14 -1.34 11.18
CA HIS A 26 10.72 -2.34 12.17
C HIS A 26 11.85 -3.26 12.65
N ARG A 27 13.11 -2.94 12.37
CA ARG A 27 14.28 -3.75 12.75
C ARG A 27 14.49 -3.90 14.26
N HIS A 28 13.87 -3.05 15.07
CA HIS A 28 13.94 -3.07 16.52
C HIS A 28 12.57 -3.40 17.10
N ALA A 29 12.49 -4.50 17.86
CA ALA A 29 11.27 -4.94 18.53
C ALA A 29 10.92 -3.98 19.68
N HIS A 30 10.22 -2.89 19.34
CA HIS A 30 9.59 -2.00 20.30
C HIS A 30 8.08 -2.31 20.36
N VAL A 31 7.46 -2.11 21.53
CA VAL A 31 6.01 -2.24 21.67
C VAL A 31 5.38 -1.03 20.98
N ILE A 32 4.85 -1.25 19.77
CA ILE A 32 4.23 -0.19 18.98
C ILE A 32 2.97 0.29 19.71
N ALA A 33 2.98 1.55 20.16
CA ALA A 33 1.81 2.17 20.75
C ALA A 33 0.72 2.35 19.67
N VAL A 34 -0.56 2.33 20.05
CA VAL A 34 -1.70 2.49 19.12
C VAL A 34 -1.57 3.74 18.24
N ARG A 35 -1.02 4.84 18.79
CA ARG A 35 -0.75 6.07 18.04
C ARG A 35 0.29 5.88 16.93
N GLU A 36 1.35 5.14 17.20
CA GLU A 36 2.42 4.88 16.23
C GLU A 36 1.94 3.92 15.13
N ALA A 37 1.20 2.88 15.48
CA ALA A 37 0.55 1.97 14.52
C ALA A 37 -0.42 2.70 13.58
N ALA A 38 -1.19 3.65 14.11
CA ALA A 38 -2.10 4.47 13.31
C ALA A 38 -1.35 5.38 12.32
N ILE A 39 -0.22 5.97 12.74
CA ILE A 39 0.62 6.81 11.87
C ILE A 39 1.21 5.97 10.74
N TRP A 40 1.79 4.81 11.03
CA TRP A 40 2.32 3.91 10.01
C TRP A 40 1.26 3.47 9.02
N THR A 41 0.08 3.10 9.51
CA THR A 41 -1.07 2.77 8.65
C THR A 41 -1.44 3.93 7.72
N LEU A 42 -1.50 5.15 8.25
CA LEU A 42 -1.83 6.34 7.47
C LEU A 42 -0.78 6.62 6.39
N VAL A 43 0.52 6.51 6.72
CA VAL A 43 1.63 6.71 5.77
C VAL A 43 1.50 5.72 4.59
N TRP A 44 1.29 4.44 4.87
CA TRP A 44 1.18 3.42 3.83
C TRP A 44 -0.08 3.59 2.97
N VAL A 45 -1.22 3.94 3.58
CA VAL A 45 -2.45 4.24 2.84
C VAL A 45 -2.25 5.48 1.96
N ALA A 46 -1.61 6.53 2.48
CA ALA A 46 -1.34 7.74 1.72
C ALA A 46 -0.44 7.47 0.51
N CYS A 47 0.59 6.62 0.65
CA CYS A 47 1.43 6.20 -0.48
C CYS A 47 0.62 5.51 -1.58
N GLY A 48 -0.28 4.58 -1.21
CA GLY A 48 -1.15 3.90 -2.19
C GLY A 48 -2.10 4.87 -2.89
N VAL A 49 -2.74 5.76 -2.14
CA VAL A 49 -3.64 6.78 -2.71
C VAL A 49 -2.89 7.76 -3.61
N ALA A 50 -1.69 8.20 -3.22
CA ALA A 50 -0.85 9.09 -4.02
C ALA A 50 -0.44 8.43 -5.35
N PHE A 51 -0.10 7.14 -5.33
CA PHE A 51 0.20 6.40 -6.55
C PHE A 51 -1.03 6.26 -7.46
N GLY A 52 -2.21 5.99 -6.89
CA GLY A 52 -3.47 5.97 -7.65
C GLY A 52 -3.82 7.32 -8.27
N ALA A 53 -3.61 8.41 -7.54
CA ALA A 53 -3.78 9.76 -8.06
C ALA A 53 -2.79 10.07 -9.21
N LEU A 54 -1.55 9.59 -9.10
CA LEU A 54 -0.56 9.69 -10.18
C LEU A 54 -1.03 8.92 -11.42
N ILE A 55 -1.51 7.69 -11.28
CA ILE A 55 -2.07 6.92 -12.41
C ILE A 55 -3.25 7.66 -13.04
N TRP A 56 -4.17 8.18 -12.24
CA TRP A 56 -5.31 8.96 -12.74
C TRP A 56 -4.83 10.16 -13.56
N SER A 57 -3.83 10.89 -13.08
CA SER A 57 -3.31 12.08 -13.76
C SER A 57 -2.57 11.78 -15.07
N VAL A 58 -1.83 10.66 -15.15
CA VAL A 58 -0.97 10.32 -16.30
C VAL A 58 -1.73 9.50 -17.34
N TYR A 59 -2.55 8.55 -16.89
CA TYR A 59 -3.21 7.56 -17.73
C TYR A 59 -4.73 7.74 -17.85
N GLY A 60 -5.29 8.75 -17.17
CA GLY A 60 -6.70 9.13 -17.25
C GLY A 60 -7.60 8.44 -16.23
N ALA A 61 -8.87 8.85 -16.25
CA ALA A 61 -9.85 8.46 -15.23
C ALA A 61 -10.19 6.96 -15.24
N GLU A 62 -10.20 6.31 -16.42
CA GLU A 62 -10.58 4.90 -16.54
C GLU A 62 -9.58 3.97 -15.84
N LEU A 63 -8.29 4.13 -16.13
CA LEU A 63 -7.22 3.36 -15.48
C LEU A 63 -7.05 3.75 -14.01
N GLY A 64 -7.23 5.03 -13.67
CA GLY A 64 -7.26 5.48 -12.27
C GLY A 64 -8.36 4.81 -11.46
N GLN A 65 -9.58 4.72 -12.00
CA GLN A 65 -10.70 4.04 -11.36
C GLN A 65 -10.44 2.54 -11.18
N GLN A 66 -9.87 1.86 -12.19
CA GLN A 66 -9.49 0.46 -12.08
C GLN A 66 -8.44 0.22 -10.98
N TYR A 67 -7.44 1.11 -10.86
CA TYR A 67 -6.47 1.05 -9.78
C TYR A 67 -7.13 1.19 -8.40
N PHE A 68 -7.98 2.20 -8.21
CA PHE A 68 -8.65 2.43 -6.93
C PHE A 68 -9.64 1.31 -6.58
N ALA A 69 -10.36 0.78 -7.56
CA ALA A 69 -11.22 -0.38 -7.37
C ALA A 69 -10.41 -1.59 -6.89
N GLY A 70 -9.30 -1.91 -7.56
CA GLY A 70 -8.38 -2.97 -7.13
C GLY A 70 -7.80 -2.70 -5.74
N TYR A 71 -7.33 -1.48 -5.48
CA TYR A 71 -6.76 -1.09 -4.20
C TYR A 71 -7.73 -1.30 -3.03
N VAL A 72 -9.00 -0.90 -3.18
CA VAL A 72 -10.02 -1.08 -2.13
C VAL A 72 -10.38 -2.55 -1.93
N ILE A 73 -10.46 -3.33 -3.02
CA ILE A 73 -10.72 -4.78 -2.95
C ILE A 73 -9.60 -5.47 -2.17
N GLU A 74 -8.35 -5.25 -2.57
CA GLU A 74 -7.16 -5.84 -1.91
C GLU A 74 -7.06 -5.41 -0.45
N LYS A 75 -7.35 -4.13 -0.14
CA LYS A 75 -7.38 -3.66 1.25
C LYS A 75 -8.49 -4.29 2.07
N SER A 76 -9.66 -4.53 1.48
CA SER A 76 -10.77 -5.20 2.15
C SER A 76 -10.43 -6.66 2.47
N LEU A 77 -9.78 -7.38 1.54
CA LEU A 77 -9.28 -8.74 1.76
C LEU A 77 -8.25 -8.80 2.90
N ALA A 78 -7.34 -7.82 2.97
CA ALA A 78 -6.38 -7.74 4.06
C ALA A 78 -7.06 -7.48 5.42
N VAL A 79 -8.07 -6.62 5.47
CA VAL A 79 -8.82 -6.32 6.70
C VAL A 79 -9.65 -7.52 7.15
N ASP A 80 -10.27 -8.24 6.22
CA ASP A 80 -11.00 -9.48 6.50
C ASP A 80 -10.10 -10.52 7.19
N ASN A 81 -8.87 -10.69 6.67
CA ASN A 81 -7.89 -11.59 7.27
C ASN A 81 -7.52 -11.17 8.71
N VAL A 82 -7.24 -9.89 8.94
CA VAL A 82 -6.92 -9.38 10.29
C VAL A 82 -8.08 -9.55 11.27
N PHE A 83 -9.32 -9.34 10.81
CA PHE A 83 -10.52 -9.50 11.63
C PHE A 83 -10.71 -10.96 12.08
N VAL A 84 -10.50 -11.93 11.18
CA VAL A 84 -10.54 -13.35 11.51
C VAL A 84 -9.53 -13.68 12.61
N TRP A 85 -8.29 -13.20 12.50
CA TRP A 85 -7.27 -13.40 13.54
C TRP A 85 -7.66 -12.76 14.88
N ALA A 86 -8.23 -11.56 14.86
CA ALA A 86 -8.68 -10.87 16.07
C ALA A 86 -9.75 -11.69 16.82
N ILE A 87 -10.71 -12.29 16.11
CA ILE A 87 -11.74 -13.15 16.71
C ILE A 87 -11.14 -14.42 17.31
N ILE A 88 -10.19 -15.06 16.62
CA ILE A 88 -9.58 -16.32 17.08
C ILE A 88 -8.77 -16.11 18.37
N PHE A 89 -8.11 -14.95 18.52
CA PHE A 89 -7.24 -14.65 19.66
C PHE A 89 -7.90 -13.80 20.77
N THR A 90 -9.21 -13.51 20.65
CA THR A 90 -10.01 -12.91 21.73
C THR A 90 -10.68 -14.02 22.54
#